data_AF-A0A3D3LCG4-F1
#
_entry.id   AF-A0A3D3LCG4-F1
#
_cell.length_a   1.000
_cell.length_b   1.000
_cell.length_c   1.000
_cell.angle_alpha   90.00
_cell.angle_beta   90.00
_cell.angle_gamma   90.00
#
_symmetry.space_group_name_H-M   'P 1'
#
loop_
_entity.id
_entity.type
_entity.pdbx_description
1 polymer ?
#
loop_
_entity_poly.entity_id
_entity_poly.type
_entity_poly.pdbx_seq_one_letter_code
_entity_poly.pdbx_strand_id
1 'polypeptide(L)'
;AYDPVGRWRKKYPAANKKAKPADIDTTGEFPSGETYADFTGFKHVIRDTRADLFSRHLVRQLLTYTTGRTMELADDLPLDQLHDKVKQQGLGLNTVMVECLMSEVFRSR
;
A
#
# COMPACT_ATOMS: atom_id res chain seq x y z
N ALA A 1 -0.76 -14.33 -5.47
CA ALA A 1 -1.19 -13.98 -4.09
C ALA A 1 -0.06 -14.24 -3.10
N TYR A 2 0.00 -13.51 -1.98
CA TYR A 2 1.02 -13.70 -0.94
C TYR A 2 0.55 -14.64 0.17
N ASP A 3 1.46 -15.36 0.80
CA ASP A 3 1.20 -16.12 2.03
C ASP A 3 1.41 -15.24 3.29
N PRO A 4 1.15 -15.76 4.51
CA PRO A 4 1.29 -14.98 5.75
C PRO A 4 2.71 -14.44 6.02
N VAL A 5 3.74 -15.01 5.39
CA VAL A 5 5.14 -14.56 5.53
C VAL A 5 5.60 -13.71 4.34
N GLY A 6 4.68 -13.33 3.44
CA GLY A 6 4.95 -12.46 2.30
C GLY A 6 5.59 -13.15 1.09
N ARG A 7 5.54 -14.49 1.00
CA ARG A 7 6.03 -15.22 -0.17
C ARG A 7 4.99 -15.27 -1.27
N TRP A 8 5.43 -15.05 -2.51
CA TRP A 8 4.57 -15.16 -3.69
C TRP A 8 4.16 -16.63 -3.94
N ARG A 9 2.85 -16.84 -4.14
CA ARG A 9 2.24 -18.13 -4.48
C ARG A 9 1.65 -18.12 -5.88
N LYS A 10 1.88 -19.22 -6.60
CA LYS A 10 1.24 -19.53 -7.89
C LYS A 10 -0.01 -20.39 -7.75
N LYS A 11 -0.15 -21.13 -6.64
CA LYS A 11 -1.28 -22.03 -6.37
C LYS A 11 -1.84 -21.85 -4.96
N TYR A 12 -3.12 -22.10 -4.78
CA TYR A 12 -3.77 -22.19 -3.47
C TYR A 12 -3.38 -23.49 -2.75
N PRO A 13 -3.42 -23.52 -1.40
CA PRO A 13 -3.30 -24.77 -0.66
C PRO A 13 -4.36 -25.78 -1.12
N ALA A 14 -3.99 -27.06 -1.29
CA ALA A 14 -4.96 -28.10 -1.61
C ALA A 14 -5.95 -28.27 -0.45
N ALA A 15 -7.25 -28.36 -0.76
CA ALA A 15 -8.28 -28.55 0.25
C ALA A 15 -8.15 -29.88 1.01
N ASN A 16 -7.58 -30.90 0.37
CA ASN A 16 -7.25 -32.20 0.97
C ASN A 16 -6.12 -32.89 0.18
N LYS A 17 -5.60 -34.02 0.70
CA LYS A 17 -4.50 -34.78 0.08
C LYS A 17 -4.80 -35.32 -1.34
N LYS A 18 -6.07 -35.32 -1.76
CA LYS A 18 -6.52 -35.86 -3.06
C LYS A 18 -6.85 -34.76 -4.09
N ALA A 19 -7.05 -33.52 -3.65
CA ALA A 19 -7.41 -32.40 -4.51
C ALA A 19 -6.14 -31.77 -5.11
N LYS A 20 -6.21 -31.42 -6.40
CA LYS A 20 -5.15 -30.65 -7.04
C LYS A 20 -5.20 -29.20 -6.56
N PRO A 21 -4.06 -28.57 -6.21
CA PRO A 21 -3.98 -27.15 -5.91
C PRO A 21 -4.50 -26.32 -7.11
N ALA A 22 -5.47 -25.44 -6.87
CA ALA A 22 -5.95 -24.51 -7.87
C ALA A 22 -4.89 -23.43 -8.16
N ASP A 23 -4.76 -23.04 -9.42
CA ASP A 23 -3.91 -21.92 -9.81
C ASP A 23 -4.53 -20.60 -9.34
N ILE A 24 -3.66 -19.66 -8.94
CA ILE A 24 -4.09 -18.32 -8.55
C ILE A 24 -4.25 -17.48 -9.80
N ASP A 25 -5.46 -16.96 -10.01
CA ASP A 25 -5.69 -15.93 -11.02
C ASP A 25 -5.04 -14.61 -10.55
N THR A 26 -4.23 -14.03 -11.44
CA THR A 26 -3.50 -12.78 -11.20
C THR A 26 -3.93 -11.67 -12.15
N THR A 27 -4.92 -11.94 -12.99
CA THR A 27 -5.47 -10.96 -13.92
C THR A 27 -6.51 -10.08 -13.22
N GLY A 28 -6.76 -8.91 -13.78
CA GLY A 28 -7.83 -8.05 -13.29
C GLY A 28 -7.98 -6.77 -14.09
N GLU A 29 -9.02 -6.02 -13.75
CA GLU A 29 -9.40 -4.76 -14.38
C GLU A 29 -9.69 -3.72 -13.30
N PHE A 30 -9.19 -2.50 -13.49
CA PHE A 30 -9.50 -1.35 -12.65
C PHE A 30 -10.83 -0.71 -13.07
N PRO A 31 -11.53 0.02 -12.18
CA PRO A 31 -12.77 0.74 -12.54
C PRO A 31 -12.62 1.76 -13.69
N SER A 32 -11.39 2.14 -14.02
CA SER A 32 -11.05 2.99 -15.18
C SER A 32 -10.99 2.24 -16.52
N GLY A 33 -11.11 0.91 -16.52
CA GLY A 33 -10.97 0.05 -17.71
C GLY A 33 -9.54 -0.45 -17.97
N GLU A 34 -8.56 -0.08 -17.15
CA GLU A 34 -7.17 -0.56 -17.28
C GLU A 34 -7.06 -2.01 -16.81
N THR A 35 -6.49 -2.88 -17.64
CA THR A 35 -6.32 -4.30 -17.31
C THR A 35 -4.87 -4.64 -16.98
N TYR A 36 -4.67 -5.67 -16.15
CA TYR A 36 -3.35 -6.25 -15.89
C TYR A 36 -3.41 -7.78 -15.94
N ALA A 37 -2.33 -8.41 -16.37
CA ALA A 37 -2.22 -9.87 -16.46
C ALA A 37 -1.61 -10.52 -15.21
N ASP A 38 -0.81 -9.77 -14.47
CA ASP A 38 -0.11 -10.26 -13.28
C ASP A 38 0.15 -9.16 -12.26
N PHE A 39 0.77 -9.53 -11.13
CA PHE A 39 1.11 -8.61 -10.06
C PHE A 39 2.14 -7.55 -10.45
N THR A 40 3.00 -7.83 -11.43
CA THR A 40 3.96 -6.85 -11.92
C THR A 40 3.24 -5.77 -12.74
N GLY A 41 2.33 -6.19 -13.62
CA GLY A 41 1.43 -5.31 -14.36
C GLY A 41 0.56 -4.47 -13.43
N PHE A 42 -0.02 -5.09 -12.40
CA PHE A 42 -0.79 -4.37 -11.37
C PHE A 42 0.02 -3.25 -10.72
N LYS A 43 1.26 -3.52 -10.31
CA LYS A 43 2.15 -2.50 -9.72
C LYS A 43 2.47 -1.39 -10.72
N HIS A 44 2.68 -1.71 -11.99
CA HIS A 44 2.90 -0.71 -13.02
C HIS A 44 1.70 0.21 -13.19
N VAL A 45 0.50 -0.34 -13.31
CA VAL A 45 -0.73 0.47 -13.41
C VAL A 45 -0.87 1.41 -12.21
N ILE A 46 -0.67 0.91 -10.98
CA ILE A 46 -0.71 1.77 -9.78
C ILE A 46 0.35 2.85 -9.81
N ARG A 47 1.60 2.50 -10.12
CA ARG A 47 2.71 3.46 -10.18
C ARG A 47 2.43 4.57 -11.21
N ASP A 48 1.90 4.20 -12.36
CA ASP A 48 1.81 5.12 -13.49
C ASP A 48 0.57 6.02 -13.40
N THR A 49 -0.51 5.58 -12.75
CA THR A 49 -1.78 6.33 -12.70
C THR A 49 -2.24 6.77 -11.31
N ARG A 50 -1.72 6.12 -10.26
CA ARG A 50 -2.24 6.23 -8.88
C ARG A 50 -1.14 6.32 -7.83
N ALA A 51 0.10 6.62 -8.21
CA ALA A 51 1.22 6.70 -7.27
C ALA A 51 0.98 7.72 -6.15
N ASP A 52 0.33 8.84 -6.47
CA ASP A 52 0.02 9.89 -5.52
C ASP A 52 -0.97 9.40 -4.44
N LEU A 53 -2.10 8.83 -4.87
CA LEU A 53 -3.09 8.22 -3.98
C LEU A 53 -2.48 7.09 -3.12
N PHE A 54 -1.65 6.25 -3.73
CA PHE A 54 -0.98 5.15 -3.05
C PHE A 54 -0.03 5.66 -1.96
N SER A 55 0.82 6.63 -2.28
CA SER A 55 1.81 7.19 -1.34
C SER A 55 1.14 7.96 -0.21
N ARG A 56 0.09 8.74 -0.50
CA ARG A 56 -0.75 9.40 0.52
C ARG A 56 -1.39 8.37 1.45
N HIS A 57 -1.93 7.29 0.89
CA HIS A 57 -2.52 6.21 1.69
C HIS A 57 -1.46 5.51 2.55
N LEU A 58 -0.26 5.27 2.03
CA LEU A 58 0.85 4.68 2.79
C LEU A 58 1.21 5.54 4.00
N VAL A 59 1.34 6.86 3.82
CA VAL A 59 1.57 7.80 4.93
C VAL A 59 0.45 7.70 5.98
N ARG A 60 -0.82 7.67 5.55
CA ARG A 60 -1.98 7.48 6.45
C ARG A 60 -1.87 6.21 7.27
N GLN A 61 -1.61 5.08 6.62
CA GLN A 61 -1.50 3.79 7.28
C GLN A 61 -0.32 3.79 8.25
N LEU A 62 0.81 4.37 7.86
CA LEU A 62 1.97 4.45 8.74
C LEU A 62 1.61 5.18 10.03
N LEU A 63 1.07 6.40 9.92
CA LEU A 63 0.65 7.18 11.07
C LEU A 63 -0.40 6.44 11.90
N THR A 64 -1.36 5.78 11.25
CA THR A 64 -2.41 5.00 11.94
C THR A 64 -1.80 3.92 12.84
N TYR A 65 -0.87 3.12 12.31
CA TYR A 65 -0.25 2.04 13.05
C TYR A 65 0.82 2.52 14.04
N THR A 66 1.56 3.58 13.76
CA THR A 66 2.57 4.11 14.67
C THR A 66 1.97 4.88 15.84
N THR A 67 0.83 5.54 15.65
CA THR A 67 0.12 6.28 16.71
C THR A 67 -0.96 5.45 17.40
N GLY A 68 -1.33 4.29 16.84
CA GLY A 68 -2.37 3.42 17.40
C GLY A 68 -3.80 3.96 17.26
N ARG A 69 -4.04 4.97 16.40
CA ARG A 69 -5.37 5.55 16.17
C ARG A 69 -5.68 5.70 14.70
N THR A 70 -6.96 5.67 14.36
CA THR A 70 -7.43 6.03 13.02
C THR A 70 -7.22 7.52 12.76
N MET A 71 -6.68 7.86 11.59
CA MET A 71 -6.61 9.25 11.11
C MET A 71 -8.01 9.74 10.73
N GLU A 72 -8.43 10.86 11.31
CA GLU A 72 -9.73 11.49 11.10
C GLU A 72 -9.62 12.65 10.11
N LEU A 73 -10.75 13.27 9.76
CA LEU A 73 -10.78 14.40 8.81
C LEU A 73 -9.91 15.58 9.26
N ALA A 74 -9.77 15.80 10.57
CA ALA A 74 -8.90 16.84 11.12
C ALA A 74 -7.41 16.60 10.83
N ASP A 75 -7.03 15.36 10.56
CA ASP A 75 -5.65 14.96 10.25
C ASP A 75 -5.32 15.07 8.76
N ASP A 76 -6.32 15.26 7.89
CA ASP A 76 -6.11 15.28 6.45
C ASP A 76 -5.17 16.40 6.02
N LEU A 77 -5.30 17.60 6.58
CA LEU A 77 -4.43 18.73 6.23
C LEU A 77 -2.96 18.49 6.65
N PRO A 78 -2.65 18.12 7.92
CA PRO A 78 -1.29 17.73 8.30
C PRO A 78 -0.72 16.57 7.48
N LEU A 79 -1.57 15.60 7.13
CA LEU A 79 -1.19 14.44 6.34
C LEU A 79 -0.84 14.82 4.91
N ASP A 80 -1.62 15.68 4.28
CA ASP A 80 -1.37 16.17 2.92
C ASP A 80 -0.06 16.99 2.88
N GLN A 81 0.16 17.85 3.87
CA GLN A 81 1.42 18.60 4.02
C GLN A 81 2.64 17.67 4.17
N LEU A 82 2.50 16.61 4.98
CA LEU A 82 3.54 15.61 5.18
C LEU A 82 3.80 14.82 3.90
N HIS A 83 2.74 14.42 3.19
CA HIS A 83 2.82 13.70 1.93
C HIS A 83 3.53 14.55 0.85
N ASP A 84 3.17 15.83 0.72
CA ASP A 84 3.84 16.76 -0.19
C ASP A 84 5.32 16.95 0.15
N LYS A 85 5.66 17.04 1.44
CA LYS A 85 7.06 17.12 1.90
C LYS A 85 7.85 15.87 1.48
N VAL A 86 7.32 14.69 1.74
CA VAL A 86 7.98 13.42 1.39
C VAL A 86 8.06 13.23 -0.13
N LYS A 87 7.08 13.75 -0.87
CA LYS A 87 7.04 13.76 -2.33
C LYS A 87 8.19 14.59 -2.92
N GLN A 88 8.45 15.76 -2.36
CA GLN A 88 9.61 16.59 -2.74
C GLN A 88 10.96 15.90 -2.46
N GLN A 89 10.99 14.98 -1.49
CA GLN A 89 12.17 14.18 -1.14
C GLN A 89 12.27 12.86 -1.92
N GLY A 90 11.40 12.62 -2.90
CA GLY A 90 11.47 11.46 -3.80
C GLY A 90 10.73 10.20 -3.33
N LEU A 91 9.84 10.30 -2.33
CA LEU A 91 8.97 9.20 -1.88
C LEU A 91 9.70 7.91 -1.43
N GLY A 92 10.95 8.03 -0.97
CA GLY A 92 11.70 6.89 -0.42
C GLY A 92 11.05 6.35 0.85
N LEU A 93 10.96 5.02 1.01
CA LEU A 93 10.32 4.40 2.19
C LEU A 93 10.98 4.85 3.51
N ASN A 94 12.31 4.93 3.56
CA ASN A 94 13.02 5.42 4.74
C ASN A 94 12.63 6.88 5.06
N THR A 95 12.53 7.72 4.03
CA THR A 95 12.07 9.11 4.16
C THR A 95 10.65 9.18 4.71
N VAL A 96 9.72 8.41 4.14
CA VAL A 96 8.32 8.32 4.63
C VAL A 96 8.31 7.97 6.12
N MET A 97 9.07 6.94 6.52
CA MET A 97 9.15 6.51 7.92
C MET A 97 9.65 7.63 8.84
N VAL A 98 10.80 8.21 8.51
CA VAL A 98 11.43 9.26 9.33
C VAL A 98 10.51 10.48 9.44
N GLU A 99 9.96 10.95 8.33
CA GLU A 99 9.10 12.12 8.31
C GLU A 99 7.80 11.90 9.08
N CYS A 100 7.20 10.72 9.00
CA CYS A 100 6.03 10.38 9.82
C CYS A 100 6.37 10.36 11.32
N LEU A 101 7.47 9.74 11.72
CA LEU A 101 7.89 9.66 13.13
C LEU A 101 8.36 11.02 13.69
N MET A 102 8.76 11.95 12.82
CA MET A 102 9.15 13.31 13.19
C MET A 102 7.99 14.31 13.10
N SER A 103 6.83 13.90 12.57
CA SER A 103 5.66 14.76 12.39
C SER A 103 5.03 15.16 13.72
N GLU A 104 4.34 16.31 13.72
CA GLU A 104 3.54 16.75 14.87
C GLU A 104 2.38 15.80 15.16
N VAL A 105 1.83 15.15 14.13
CA VAL A 105 0.77 14.14 14.28
C VAL A 105 1.23 12.99 15.18
N PHE A 106 2.49 12.57 15.03
CA PHE A 106 3.08 11.55 15.88
C PHE A 106 3.46 12.08 17.27
N ARG A 107 4.05 13.29 17.34
CA ARG A 107 4.55 13.87 18.61
C ARG A 107 3.49 14.42 19.54
N SER A 108 2.30 14.73 19.03
CA SER A 108 1.15 15.19 19.82
C SER A 108 0.39 14.04 20.50
N ARG A 109 1.00 12.85 20.58
CA ARG A 109 0.44 11.63 21.15
C ARG A 109 1.42 11.00 22.13
#